data_AF-A0A7C6CC26-F1
#
_entry.id   AF-A0A7C6CC26-F1
#
_cell.length_a   1.000
_cell.length_b   1.000
_cell.length_c   1.000
_cell.angle_alpha   90.00
_cell.angle_beta   90.00
_cell.angle_gamma   90.00
#
_symmetry.space_group_name_H-M   'P 1'
#
loop_
_entity.id
_entity.type
_entity.pdbx_description
1 polymer ?
#
loop_
_entity_poly.entity_id
_entity_poly.type
_entity_poly.pdbx_seq_one_letter_code
_entity_poly.pdbx_strand_id
1 'polypeptide(L)'
;MIKKIIYSILVVVFLIVITMGMLFIQIKKRNNEIYQSFLNEANQGSYDNFLKLQTKYYQQIDSYSDDYYDVIYYLLITGSNNEKTALIIVKPIKEVKFAEKITDNDDKTKALIYDGEVLVYNSKDDNNYSSIAISYGLNKLSFYYYQFELDINTDLKIVLHDYDDFEIVTKTINIDYPSNFEEFNKGFSRDEVYKIMGEDKSYLTPVYLVFSIVLIAGLGFLIVLFRKK
;
A
#
# COMPACT_ATOMS: atom_id res chain seq x y z
N MET A 1 -22.58 42.69 23.99
CA MET A 1 -21.12 42.53 23.85
C MET A 1 -20.71 41.06 23.86
N ILE A 2 -21.02 40.30 24.92
CA ILE A 2 -20.69 38.86 25.07
C ILE A 2 -21.14 38.02 23.87
N LYS A 3 -22.38 38.18 23.39
CA LYS A 3 -22.88 37.47 22.19
C LYS A 3 -22.02 37.71 20.95
N LYS A 4 -21.57 38.96 20.71
CA LYS A 4 -20.71 39.31 19.55
C LYS A 4 -19.34 38.64 19.67
N ILE A 5 -18.78 38.57 20.87
CA ILE A 5 -17.51 37.87 21.14
C ILE A 5 -17.66 36.37 20.87
N ILE A 6 -18.75 35.74 21.33
CA ILE A 6 -19.02 34.32 21.07
C ILE A 6 -19.15 34.04 19.57
N TYR A 7 -19.89 34.87 18.82
CA TYR A 7 -19.98 34.71 17.37
C TYR A 7 -18.62 34.88 16.67
N SER A 8 -17.78 35.81 17.11
CA SER A 8 -16.43 35.95 16.57
C SER A 8 -15.58 34.70 16.79
N ILE A 9 -15.64 34.12 17.98
CA ILE A 9 -14.92 32.87 18.30
C ILE A 9 -15.43 31.74 17.41
N LEU A 10 -16.75 31.59 17.25
CA LEU A 10 -17.34 30.56 16.41
C LEU A 10 -16.93 30.68 14.94
N VAL A 11 -16.82 31.90 14.40
CA VAL A 11 -16.35 32.13 13.02
C VAL A 11 -14.90 31.68 12.86
N VAL A 12 -14.03 32.01 13.82
CA VAL A 12 -12.61 31.59 13.78
C VAL A 12 -12.50 30.07 13.88
N VAL A 13 -13.22 29.45 14.81
CA VAL A 13 -13.25 27.98 14.96
C VAL A 13 -13.73 27.32 13.67
N PHE A 14 -14.83 27.82 13.09
CA PHE A 14 -15.38 27.31 11.84
C PHE A 14 -14.38 27.39 10.68
N LEU A 15 -13.66 28.51 10.59
CA LEU A 15 -12.62 28.71 9.57
C LEU A 15 -11.47 27.71 9.73
N ILE A 16 -11.02 27.46 10.96
CA ILE A 16 -10.00 26.44 11.27
C ILE A 16 -10.50 25.05 10.84
N VAL A 17 -11.72 24.66 11.23
CA VAL A 17 -12.27 23.33 10.93
C VAL A 17 -12.37 23.09 9.42
N ILE A 18 -12.90 24.04 8.65
CA ILE A 18 -13.00 23.89 7.18
C ILE A 18 -11.61 23.76 6.56
N THR A 19 -10.68 24.60 6.98
CA THR A 19 -9.32 24.62 6.42
C THR A 19 -8.58 23.32 6.71
N MET A 20 -8.67 22.83 7.95
CA MET A 20 -8.09 21.54 8.34
C MET A 20 -8.74 20.37 7.59
N GLY A 21 -10.07 20.38 7.43
CA GLY A 21 -10.78 19.37 6.66
C GLY A 21 -10.33 19.31 5.20
N MET A 22 -10.23 20.48 4.55
CA MET A 22 -9.72 20.58 3.18
C MET A 22 -8.26 20.14 3.08
N LEU A 23 -7.41 20.54 4.03
CA LEU A 23 -6.01 20.12 4.07
C LEU A 23 -5.91 18.59 4.17
N PHE A 24 -6.68 17.97 5.05
CA PHE A 24 -6.70 16.51 5.20
C PHE A 24 -7.12 15.80 3.91
N ILE A 25 -8.18 16.28 3.25
CA ILE A 25 -8.65 15.73 1.97
C ILE A 25 -7.55 15.80 0.91
N GLN A 26 -6.89 16.95 0.77
CA GLN A 26 -5.85 17.14 -0.26
C GLN A 26 -4.58 16.35 0.05
N ILE A 27 -4.18 16.24 1.33
CA ILE A 27 -3.07 15.36 1.76
C ILE A 27 -3.39 13.90 1.39
N LYS A 28 -4.60 13.42 1.69
CA LYS A 28 -5.02 12.05 1.34
C LYS A 28 -5.00 11.82 -0.16
N LYS A 29 -5.48 12.80 -0.95
CA LYS A 29 -5.45 12.74 -2.41
C LYS A 29 -4.02 12.64 -2.94
N ARG A 30 -3.12 13.52 -2.48
CA ARG A 30 -1.71 13.51 -2.87
C ARG A 30 -1.02 12.19 -2.51
N ASN A 31 -1.28 11.66 -1.31
CA ASN A 31 -0.75 10.36 -0.90
C ASN A 31 -1.23 9.24 -1.84
N ASN A 32 -2.50 9.25 -2.21
CA ASN A 32 -3.03 8.28 -3.17
C ASN A 32 -2.40 8.45 -4.57
N GLU A 33 -2.20 9.67 -5.05
CA GLU A 33 -1.52 9.91 -6.34
C GLU A 33 -0.10 9.33 -6.36
N ILE A 34 0.68 9.54 -5.29
CA ILE A 34 2.02 8.96 -5.14
C ILE A 34 1.95 7.44 -5.12
N TYR A 35 1.05 6.87 -4.31
CA TYR A 35 0.83 5.43 -4.26
C TYR A 35 0.48 4.84 -5.65
N GLN A 36 -0.42 5.49 -6.39
CA GLN A 36 -0.78 5.08 -7.74
C GLN A 36 0.38 5.19 -8.72
N SER A 37 1.26 6.19 -8.57
CA SER A 37 2.49 6.29 -9.38
C SER A 37 3.39 5.08 -9.16
N PHE A 38 3.67 4.74 -7.90
CA PHE A 38 4.51 3.58 -7.57
C PHE A 38 3.86 2.25 -7.95
N LEU A 39 2.53 2.16 -7.86
CA LEU A 39 1.79 1.02 -8.40
C LEU A 39 1.95 0.91 -9.92
N ASN A 40 1.85 2.00 -10.67
CA ASN A 40 2.02 1.95 -12.12
C ASN A 40 3.44 1.47 -12.51
N GLU A 41 4.47 1.87 -11.77
CA GLU A 41 5.83 1.36 -11.92
C GLU A 41 5.92 -0.14 -11.62
N ALA A 42 5.27 -0.60 -10.53
CA ALA A 42 5.18 -2.01 -10.17
C ALA A 42 4.45 -2.85 -11.23
N ASN A 43 3.37 -2.33 -11.80
CA ASN A 43 2.64 -2.98 -12.90
C ASN A 43 3.55 -3.18 -14.12
N GLN A 44 4.52 -2.29 -14.35
CA GLN A 44 5.54 -2.40 -15.40
C GLN A 44 6.69 -3.34 -15.03
N GLY A 45 6.73 -3.89 -13.81
CA GLY A 45 7.75 -4.81 -13.32
C GLY A 45 8.82 -4.16 -12.44
N SER A 46 8.68 -2.89 -12.08
CA SER A 46 9.59 -2.21 -11.15
C SER A 46 8.96 -2.07 -9.77
N TYR A 47 9.25 -3.03 -8.89
CA TYR A 47 8.63 -3.10 -7.56
C TYR A 47 9.31 -2.25 -6.49
N ASP A 48 10.44 -1.63 -6.80
CA ASP A 48 11.32 -0.98 -5.82
C ASP A 48 10.61 0.09 -4.98
N ASN A 49 9.97 1.06 -5.63
CA ASN A 49 9.25 2.13 -4.92
C ASN A 49 7.99 1.62 -4.21
N PHE A 50 7.33 0.60 -4.78
CA PHE A 50 6.17 -0.05 -4.15
C PHE A 50 6.58 -0.73 -2.83
N LEU A 51 7.70 -1.45 -2.83
CA LEU A 51 8.25 -2.11 -1.64
C LEU A 51 8.77 -1.09 -0.64
N LYS A 52 9.48 -0.05 -1.09
CA LYS A 52 9.99 1.01 -0.23
C LYS A 52 8.90 1.73 0.55
N LEU A 53 7.72 1.88 -0.02
CA LEU A 53 6.60 2.55 0.65
C LEU A 53 5.98 1.72 1.78
N GLN A 54 6.11 0.39 1.72
CA GLN A 54 5.39 -0.53 2.62
C GLN A 54 6.30 -1.21 3.66
N THR A 55 7.61 -1.11 3.49
CA THR A 55 8.58 -1.87 4.28
C THR A 55 9.58 -0.97 4.97
N LYS A 56 10.22 -1.50 6.02
CA LYS A 56 11.39 -0.86 6.62
C LYS A 56 12.66 -1.30 5.89
N TYR A 57 12.74 -2.59 5.58
CA TYR A 57 13.79 -3.17 4.73
C TYR A 57 13.19 -4.23 3.80
N TYR A 58 13.80 -4.44 2.65
CA TYR A 58 13.44 -5.50 1.72
C TYR A 58 14.67 -5.99 0.94
N GLN A 59 14.66 -7.27 0.59
CA GLN A 59 15.69 -7.88 -0.23
C GLN A 59 15.05 -8.88 -1.17
N GLN A 60 15.34 -8.76 -2.47
CA GLN A 60 15.02 -9.82 -3.42
C GLN A 60 15.98 -10.98 -3.17
N ILE A 61 15.44 -12.18 -2.97
CA ILE A 61 16.24 -13.37 -2.70
C ILE A 61 16.28 -14.32 -3.89
N ASP A 62 15.24 -14.31 -4.72
CA ASP A 62 15.18 -15.16 -5.90
C ASP A 62 14.14 -14.64 -6.91
N SER A 63 14.16 -15.21 -8.11
CA SER A 63 13.14 -15.04 -9.14
C SER A 63 12.96 -16.32 -9.94
N TYR A 64 11.80 -16.46 -10.57
CA TYR A 64 11.48 -17.49 -11.52
C TYR A 64 10.72 -16.84 -12.68
N SER A 65 10.97 -17.32 -13.89
CA SER A 65 10.31 -16.83 -15.09
C SER A 65 10.14 -17.98 -16.05
N ASP A 66 8.95 -18.10 -16.62
CA ASP A 66 8.63 -19.04 -17.69
C ASP A 66 7.86 -18.35 -18.83
N ASP A 67 7.22 -19.14 -19.69
CA ASP A 67 6.47 -18.63 -20.83
C ASP A 67 5.18 -17.88 -20.46
N TYR A 68 4.71 -17.98 -19.21
CA TYR A 68 3.41 -17.47 -18.75
C TYR A 68 3.52 -16.52 -17.56
N TYR A 69 4.49 -16.70 -16.66
CA TYR A 69 4.59 -16.01 -15.38
C TYR A 69 6.02 -15.59 -15.06
N ASP A 70 6.12 -14.38 -14.50
CA ASP A 70 7.25 -13.92 -13.70
C ASP A 70 6.88 -14.02 -12.22
N VAL A 71 7.75 -14.62 -11.42
CA VAL A 71 7.60 -14.76 -9.97
C VAL A 71 8.84 -14.22 -9.28
N ILE A 72 8.66 -13.34 -8.30
CA ILE A 72 9.77 -12.74 -7.55
C ILE A 72 9.56 -12.96 -6.06
N TYR A 73 10.62 -13.37 -5.39
CA TYR A 73 10.63 -13.69 -3.97
C TYR A 73 11.42 -12.64 -3.21
N TYR A 74 10.81 -12.07 -2.18
CA TYR A 74 11.39 -11.05 -1.32
C TYR A 74 11.33 -11.48 0.15
N LEU A 75 12.35 -11.10 0.91
CA LEU A 75 12.30 -11.01 2.36
C LEU A 75 12.10 -9.56 2.74
N LEU A 76 11.17 -9.31 3.66
CA LEU A 76 10.81 -7.99 4.13
C LEU A 76 10.95 -7.92 5.66
N ILE A 77 11.34 -6.75 6.13
CA ILE A 77 11.25 -6.36 7.53
C ILE A 77 10.20 -5.26 7.63
N THR A 78 9.14 -5.53 8.37
CA THR A 78 7.97 -4.65 8.50
C THR A 78 7.76 -4.21 9.96
N GLY A 79 6.95 -3.16 10.11
CA GLY A 79 6.54 -2.67 11.42
C GLY A 79 7.67 -2.08 12.27
N SER A 80 7.31 -1.67 13.48
CA SER A 80 8.26 -1.13 14.47
C SER A 80 9.07 -2.23 15.17
N ASN A 81 8.53 -3.45 15.21
CA ASN A 81 9.11 -4.59 15.92
C ASN A 81 10.06 -5.44 15.05
N ASN A 82 10.36 -4.99 13.83
CA ASN A 82 11.14 -5.75 12.84
C ASN A 82 10.52 -7.13 12.56
N GLU A 83 9.22 -7.16 12.29
CA GLU A 83 8.52 -8.38 11.88
C GLU A 83 9.13 -8.89 10.58
N LYS A 84 9.49 -10.17 10.54
CA LYS A 84 10.06 -10.83 9.37
C LYS A 84 8.91 -11.39 8.54
N THR A 85 8.80 -10.94 7.30
CA THR A 85 7.75 -11.39 6.38
C THR A 85 8.35 -11.75 5.04
N ALA A 86 7.84 -12.81 4.43
CA ALA A 86 8.16 -13.12 3.04
C ALA A 86 7.08 -12.54 2.13
N LEU A 87 7.48 -12.10 0.95
CA LEU A 87 6.60 -11.62 -0.10
C LEU A 87 6.90 -12.34 -1.40
N ILE A 88 5.85 -12.86 -2.03
CA ILE A 88 5.93 -13.54 -3.32
C ILE A 88 5.04 -12.76 -4.28
N ILE A 89 5.64 -12.13 -5.29
CA ILE A 89 4.91 -11.44 -6.35
C ILE A 89 4.78 -12.37 -7.55
N VAL A 90 3.57 -12.51 -8.09
CA VAL A 90 3.28 -13.30 -9.29
C VAL A 90 2.65 -12.40 -10.35
N LYS A 91 3.31 -12.29 -11.49
CA LYS A 91 2.90 -11.46 -12.62
C LYS A 91 2.81 -12.31 -13.89
N PRO A 92 1.63 -12.44 -14.51
CA PRO A 92 1.53 -13.09 -15.80
C PRO A 92 2.15 -12.23 -16.90
N ILE A 93 2.88 -12.88 -17.81
CA ILE A 93 3.51 -12.27 -19.01
C ILE A 93 2.60 -12.45 -20.23
N LYS A 94 1.68 -13.42 -20.19
CA LYS A 94 0.64 -13.67 -21.20
C LYS A 94 -0.75 -13.57 -20.59
N GLU A 95 -1.77 -13.56 -21.45
CA GLU A 95 -3.16 -13.63 -20.99
C GLU A 95 -3.41 -14.97 -20.29
N VAL A 96 -3.91 -14.88 -19.06
CA VAL A 96 -4.26 -16.01 -18.19
C VAL A 96 -5.66 -15.81 -17.65
N LYS A 97 -6.31 -16.89 -17.23
CA LYS A 97 -7.60 -16.81 -16.56
C LYS A 97 -7.42 -16.29 -15.13
N PHE A 98 -8.31 -15.41 -14.69
CA PHE A 98 -8.28 -14.84 -13.34
C PHE A 98 -9.68 -14.41 -12.90
N ALA A 99 -9.85 -14.18 -11.60
CA ALA A 99 -11.12 -13.76 -11.03
C ALA A 99 -11.50 -12.32 -11.42
N GLU A 100 -12.71 -12.12 -11.93
CA GLU A 100 -13.24 -10.78 -12.24
C GLU A 100 -13.80 -10.06 -11.01
N LYS A 101 -14.07 -10.79 -9.92
CA LYS A 101 -14.66 -10.28 -8.68
C LYS A 101 -13.82 -10.71 -7.48
N ILE A 102 -13.85 -9.89 -6.43
CA ILE A 102 -13.12 -10.18 -5.19
C ILE A 102 -13.62 -11.45 -4.48
N THR A 103 -14.90 -11.79 -4.64
CA THR A 103 -15.49 -13.05 -4.15
C THR A 103 -15.82 -13.93 -5.36
N ASP A 104 -14.81 -14.56 -5.93
CA ASP A 104 -14.96 -15.59 -6.94
C ASP A 104 -14.65 -16.95 -6.30
N ASN A 105 -15.68 -17.80 -6.18
CA ASN A 105 -15.55 -19.11 -5.55
C ASN A 105 -14.83 -20.13 -6.44
N ASP A 106 -14.72 -19.83 -7.74
CA ASP A 106 -14.05 -20.70 -8.70
C ASP A 106 -12.53 -20.46 -8.73
N ASP A 107 -12.03 -19.41 -8.07
CA ASP A 107 -10.60 -19.08 -8.00
C ASP A 107 -9.82 -20.04 -7.09
N LYS A 108 -9.02 -20.90 -7.70
CA LYS A 108 -8.16 -21.88 -6.99
C LYS A 108 -6.73 -21.39 -6.76
N THR A 109 -6.41 -20.17 -7.17
CA THR A 109 -5.10 -19.54 -6.98
C THR A 109 -4.64 -19.62 -5.53
N LYS A 110 -3.50 -20.24 -5.26
CA LYS A 110 -2.97 -20.46 -3.90
C LYS A 110 -1.44 -20.58 -3.88
N ALA A 111 -0.87 -20.30 -2.71
CA ALA A 111 0.50 -20.61 -2.37
C ALA A 111 0.53 -21.66 -1.26
N LEU A 112 1.33 -22.70 -1.46
CA LEU A 112 1.59 -23.76 -0.49
C LEU A 112 3.09 -23.74 -0.17
N ILE A 113 3.43 -23.76 1.12
CA ILE A 113 4.82 -23.69 1.56
C ILE A 113 5.09 -24.85 2.49
N TYR A 114 6.19 -25.55 2.22
CA TYR A 114 6.60 -26.73 2.96
C TYR A 114 7.99 -26.54 3.56
N ASP A 115 8.14 -27.00 4.80
CA ASP A 115 9.44 -27.26 5.43
C ASP A 115 9.70 -28.76 5.37
N GLY A 116 10.58 -29.17 4.46
CA GLY A 116 10.70 -30.57 4.05
C GLY A 116 9.40 -31.13 3.45
N GLU A 117 8.78 -32.09 4.13
CA GLU A 117 7.49 -32.69 3.73
C GLU A 117 6.28 -32.09 4.47
N VAL A 118 6.51 -31.20 5.44
CA VAL A 118 5.45 -30.64 6.29
C VAL A 118 4.92 -29.35 5.68
N LEU A 119 3.61 -29.27 5.44
CA LEU A 119 2.95 -28.03 5.02
C LEU A 119 2.92 -27.04 6.20
N VAL A 120 3.60 -25.91 6.06
CA VAL A 120 3.70 -24.86 7.09
C VAL A 120 2.84 -23.65 6.79
N TYR A 121 2.49 -23.43 5.51
CA TYR A 121 1.60 -22.33 5.11
C TYR A 121 0.75 -22.72 3.91
N ASN A 122 -0.52 -22.32 3.96
CA ASN A 122 -1.46 -22.39 2.85
C ASN A 122 -2.20 -21.06 2.78
N SER A 123 -2.07 -20.35 1.67
CA SER A 123 -2.72 -19.04 1.50
C SER A 123 -4.24 -19.12 1.60
N LYS A 124 -4.88 -20.27 1.31
CA LYS A 124 -6.34 -20.39 1.43
C LYS A 124 -6.83 -20.46 2.89
N ASP A 125 -5.94 -20.79 3.83
CA ASP A 125 -6.25 -20.86 5.27
C ASP A 125 -5.90 -19.55 6.00
N ASP A 126 -5.15 -18.66 5.37
CA ASP A 126 -4.75 -17.36 5.91
C ASP A 126 -5.91 -16.36 5.88
N ASN A 127 -6.19 -15.68 7.00
CA ASN A 127 -7.26 -14.69 7.13
C ASN A 127 -7.17 -13.54 6.11
N ASN A 128 -5.97 -13.20 5.64
CA ASN A 128 -5.76 -12.16 4.64
C ASN A 128 -6.26 -12.58 3.24
N TYR A 129 -6.39 -13.89 3.00
CA TYR A 129 -6.58 -14.47 1.68
C TYR A 129 -7.80 -15.39 1.58
N SER A 130 -8.25 -15.98 2.68
CA SER A 130 -9.28 -17.03 2.72
C SER A 130 -10.66 -16.60 2.20
N SER A 131 -10.95 -15.30 2.24
CA SER A 131 -12.23 -14.73 1.78
C SER A 131 -12.13 -13.96 0.45
N ILE A 132 -10.95 -13.97 -0.18
CA ILE A 132 -10.71 -13.25 -1.42
C ILE A 132 -10.22 -14.19 -2.53
N ALA A 133 -10.67 -13.91 -3.74
CA ALA A 133 -10.07 -14.46 -4.94
C ALA A 133 -8.72 -13.77 -5.14
N ILE A 134 -7.62 -14.50 -5.00
CA ILE A 134 -6.26 -13.96 -5.00
C ILE A 134 -5.89 -13.45 -6.39
N SER A 135 -6.29 -14.17 -7.44
CA SER A 135 -6.05 -13.77 -8.83
C SER A 135 -6.81 -12.50 -9.24
N TYR A 136 -7.81 -12.04 -8.47
CA TYR A 136 -8.46 -10.73 -8.68
C TYR A 136 -7.47 -9.56 -8.58
N GLY A 137 -6.33 -9.76 -7.91
CA GLY A 137 -5.21 -8.81 -7.93
C GLY A 137 -4.80 -8.38 -9.34
N LEU A 138 -4.88 -9.28 -10.32
CA LEU A 138 -4.57 -9.00 -11.74
C LEU A 138 -5.45 -7.90 -12.33
N ASN A 139 -6.72 -7.81 -11.91
CA ASN A 139 -7.65 -6.79 -12.38
C ASN A 139 -7.30 -5.37 -11.89
N LYS A 140 -6.54 -5.25 -10.80
CA LYS A 140 -6.20 -3.96 -10.17
C LYS A 140 -4.74 -3.57 -10.32
N LEU A 141 -3.85 -4.56 -10.25
CA LEU A 141 -2.41 -4.37 -10.13
C LEU A 141 -1.65 -5.04 -11.28
N SER A 142 -2.30 -5.76 -12.21
CA SER A 142 -1.60 -6.57 -13.24
C SER A 142 -0.66 -7.67 -12.67
N PHE A 143 -0.62 -7.84 -11.35
CA PHE A 143 0.05 -8.89 -10.60
C PHE A 143 -0.77 -9.19 -9.33
N TYR A 144 -0.50 -10.29 -8.66
CA TYR A 144 -0.97 -10.56 -7.30
C TYR A 144 0.21 -10.96 -6.43
N TYR A 145 0.01 -10.96 -5.11
CA TYR A 145 1.10 -11.29 -4.21
C TYR A 145 0.62 -11.98 -2.93
N TYR A 146 1.51 -12.78 -2.37
CA TYR A 146 1.37 -13.43 -1.07
C TYR A 146 2.33 -12.77 -0.10
N GLN A 147 1.85 -12.36 1.07
CA GLN A 147 2.66 -11.85 2.16
C GLN A 147 2.29 -12.60 3.43
N PHE A 148 3.28 -13.18 4.09
CA PHE A 148 3.08 -13.97 5.30
C PHE A 148 4.28 -13.83 6.23
N GLU A 149 4.03 -13.98 7.53
CA GLU A 149 5.09 -13.96 8.54
C GLU A 149 5.96 -15.21 8.44
N LEU A 150 7.26 -15.01 8.61
CA LEU A 150 8.23 -16.09 8.50
C LEU A 150 9.38 -15.85 9.48
N ASP A 151 9.37 -16.58 10.59
CA ASP A 151 10.40 -16.47 11.65
C ASP A 151 11.34 -17.68 11.72
N ILE A 152 11.53 -18.36 10.60
CA ILE A 152 12.43 -19.51 10.46
C ILE A 152 13.47 -19.24 9.38
N ASN A 153 14.74 -19.50 9.69
CA ASN A 153 15.80 -19.54 8.69
C ASN A 153 15.97 -21.00 8.25
N THR A 154 15.38 -21.35 7.12
CA THR A 154 15.41 -22.71 6.56
C THR A 154 15.16 -22.68 5.05
N ASP A 155 15.39 -23.82 4.40
CA ASP A 155 14.99 -24.03 3.01
C ASP A 155 13.50 -24.35 2.95
N LEU A 156 12.73 -23.52 2.25
CA LEU A 156 11.30 -23.72 2.07
C LEU A 156 10.98 -24.09 0.64
N LYS A 157 10.20 -25.16 0.47
CA LYS A 157 9.62 -25.51 -0.82
C LYS A 157 8.33 -24.74 -1.01
N ILE A 158 8.30 -23.86 -2.00
CA ILE A 158 7.14 -23.05 -2.39
C ILE A 158 6.52 -23.65 -3.64
N VAL A 159 5.21 -23.89 -3.58
CA VAL A 159 4.39 -24.35 -4.70
C VAL A 159 3.28 -23.33 -4.95
N LEU A 160 3.21 -22.79 -6.16
CA LEU A 160 2.22 -21.80 -6.57
C LEU A 160 1.28 -22.39 -7.60
N HIS A 161 -0.01 -22.13 -7.45
CA HIS A 161 -1.05 -22.53 -8.41
C HIS A 161 -1.81 -21.32 -8.95
N ASP A 162 -2.32 -21.45 -10.17
CA ASP A 162 -3.15 -20.47 -10.85
C ASP A 162 -4.66 -20.64 -10.54
N TYR A 163 -5.48 -19.89 -11.27
CA TYR A 163 -6.93 -19.88 -11.14
C TYR A 163 -7.58 -21.26 -11.28
N ASP A 164 -7.10 -22.09 -12.21
CA ASP A 164 -7.68 -23.39 -12.52
C ASP A 164 -7.03 -24.54 -11.73
N ASP A 165 -6.11 -24.23 -10.80
CA ASP A 165 -5.29 -25.14 -9.98
C ASP A 165 -4.09 -25.76 -10.71
N PHE A 166 -3.67 -25.17 -11.84
CA PHE A 166 -2.43 -25.57 -12.50
C PHE A 166 -1.23 -25.03 -11.73
N GLU A 167 -0.22 -25.88 -11.54
CA GLU A 167 1.03 -25.47 -10.91
C GLU A 167 1.77 -24.49 -11.83
N ILE A 168 2.05 -23.30 -11.30
CA ILE A 168 2.88 -22.28 -11.93
C ILE A 168 4.36 -22.63 -11.69
N VAL A 169 4.72 -22.91 -10.44
CA VAL A 169 6.11 -23.21 -10.08
C VAL A 169 6.16 -24.00 -8.78
N THR A 170 7.08 -24.98 -8.74
CA THR A 170 7.62 -25.59 -7.53
C THR A 170 9.09 -25.23 -7.40
N LYS A 171 9.46 -24.55 -6.31
CA LYS A 171 10.85 -24.12 -6.09
C LYS A 171 11.23 -24.15 -4.62
N THR A 172 12.44 -24.62 -4.32
CA THR A 172 13.04 -24.51 -2.99
C THR A 172 13.80 -23.19 -2.90
N ILE A 173 13.46 -22.39 -1.90
CA ILE A 173 14.06 -21.08 -1.64
C ILE A 173 14.74 -21.12 -0.27
N ASN A 174 16.01 -20.70 -0.23
CA ASN A 174 16.72 -20.52 1.02
C ASN A 174 16.27 -19.22 1.70
N ILE A 175 15.74 -19.34 2.92
CA ILE A 175 15.33 -18.20 3.72
C ILE A 175 16.40 -17.99 4.79
N ASP A 176 17.14 -16.89 4.66
CA ASP A 176 18.13 -16.49 5.66
C ASP A 176 17.99 -15.01 6.00
N TYR A 177 17.46 -14.73 7.19
CA TYR A 177 17.45 -13.38 7.74
C TYR A 177 18.75 -13.11 8.49
N PRO A 178 19.56 -12.13 8.04
CA PRO A 178 20.78 -11.78 8.76
C PRO A 178 20.45 -11.17 10.12
N SER A 179 21.38 -11.27 11.08
CA SER A 179 21.23 -10.62 12.39
C SER A 179 21.26 -9.09 12.30
N ASN A 180 21.79 -8.53 11.21
CA ASN A 180 21.76 -7.12 10.89
C ASN A 180 21.14 -6.91 9.50
N PHE A 181 20.04 -6.14 9.43
CA PHE A 181 19.31 -5.85 8.19
C PHE A 181 19.91 -4.70 7.37
N GLU A 182 21.05 -4.12 7.77
CA GLU A 182 21.70 -3.04 7.02
C GLU A 182 22.15 -3.43 5.61
N GLU A 183 22.29 -4.72 5.34
CA GLU A 183 22.58 -5.27 4.01
C GLU A 183 21.35 -5.27 3.10
N PHE A 184 20.14 -5.16 3.65
CA PHE A 184 18.89 -5.10 2.88
C PHE A 184 18.66 -3.68 2.36
N ASN A 185 17.91 -3.56 1.27
CA ASN A 185 17.47 -2.26 0.78
C ASN A 185 16.55 -1.61 1.81
N LYS A 186 16.76 -0.32 2.07
CA LYS A 186 15.94 0.47 2.99
C LYS A 186 14.67 0.93 2.29
N GLY A 187 13.55 0.83 3.00
CA GLY A 187 12.33 1.54 2.65
C GLY A 187 12.46 3.05 2.84
N PHE A 188 11.42 3.79 2.45
CA PHE A 188 11.43 5.23 2.59
C PHE A 188 11.46 5.64 4.06
N SER A 189 12.38 6.53 4.39
CA SER A 189 12.33 7.27 5.65
C SER A 189 11.16 8.26 5.65
N ARG A 190 10.76 8.72 6.84
CA ARG A 190 9.72 9.74 6.98
C ARG A 190 10.06 11.03 6.22
N ASP A 191 11.33 11.43 6.25
CA ASP A 191 11.79 12.65 5.59
C ASP A 191 11.75 12.53 4.06
N GLU A 192 12.05 11.35 3.52
CA GLU A 192 11.90 11.08 2.08
C GLU A 192 10.44 11.11 1.66
N VAL A 193 9.53 10.49 2.43
CA VAL A 193 8.09 10.57 2.16
C VAL A 193 7.63 12.03 2.16
N TYR A 194 8.03 12.83 3.15
CA TYR A 194 7.68 14.26 3.18
C TYR A 194 8.24 15.04 2.00
N LYS A 195 9.45 14.70 1.56
CA LYS A 195 10.05 15.31 0.37
C LYS A 195 9.23 15.00 -0.88
N ILE A 196 8.90 13.73 -1.12
CA ILE A 196 8.08 13.29 -2.27
C ILE A 196 6.69 13.94 -2.25
N MET A 197 6.07 14.03 -1.06
CA MET A 197 4.80 14.74 -0.89
C MET A 197 4.92 16.22 -1.24
N GLY A 198 6.05 16.85 -0.90
CA GLY A 198 6.31 18.28 -1.11
C GLY A 198 6.89 18.67 -2.48
N GLU A 199 7.23 17.71 -3.35
CA GLU A 199 7.77 17.96 -4.70
C GLU A 199 6.79 18.73 -5.58
N ASP A 200 5.51 18.36 -5.52
CA ASP A 200 4.43 19.12 -6.14
C ASP A 200 3.52 19.66 -5.05
N LYS A 201 3.45 20.99 -4.92
CA LYS A 201 2.59 21.70 -3.96
C LYS A 201 1.26 22.14 -4.56
N SER A 202 0.99 21.82 -5.82
CA SER A 202 -0.27 22.18 -6.50
C SER A 202 -1.51 21.66 -5.78
N TYR A 203 -1.40 20.53 -5.07
CA TYR A 203 -2.49 19.97 -4.24
C TYR A 203 -2.92 20.90 -3.10
N LEU A 204 -2.10 21.89 -2.70
CA LEU A 204 -2.45 22.90 -1.70
C LEU A 204 -3.22 24.09 -2.28
N THR A 205 -3.22 24.30 -3.60
CA THR A 205 -3.93 25.41 -4.24
C THR A 205 -5.43 25.44 -3.89
N PRO A 206 -6.17 24.31 -3.93
CA PRO A 206 -7.56 24.29 -3.48
C PRO A 206 -7.73 24.67 -2.00
N VAL A 207 -6.77 24.30 -1.14
CA VAL A 207 -6.79 24.64 0.29
C VAL A 207 -6.67 26.15 0.47
N TYR A 208 -5.72 26.78 -0.20
CA TYR A 208 -5.53 28.23 -0.13
C TYR A 208 -6.73 28.99 -0.70
N LEU A 209 -7.35 28.48 -1.77
CA LEU A 209 -8.55 29.09 -2.35
C LEU A 209 -9.73 29.04 -1.39
N VAL A 210 -10.01 27.86 -0.79
CA VAL A 210 -11.09 27.74 0.20
C VAL A 210 -10.82 28.59 1.43
N PHE A 211 -9.58 28.57 1.95
CA PHE A 211 -9.18 29.44 3.06
C PHE A 211 -9.47 30.92 2.75
N SER A 212 -9.09 31.39 1.57
CA SER A 212 -9.31 32.79 1.14
C SER A 212 -10.79 33.14 1.10
N ILE A 213 -11.63 32.27 0.52
CA ILE A 213 -13.08 32.48 0.44
C ILE A 213 -13.71 32.54 1.83
N VAL A 214 -13.38 31.57 2.69
CA VAL A 214 -13.94 31.46 4.04
C VAL A 214 -13.49 32.64 4.90
N LEU A 215 -12.24 33.10 4.74
CA LEU A 215 -11.72 34.27 5.43
C LEU A 215 -12.48 35.55 5.03
N ILE A 216 -12.68 35.78 3.73
CA ILE A 216 -13.42 36.94 3.22
C ILE A 216 -14.87 36.90 3.72
N ALA A 217 -15.53 35.75 3.65
CA ALA A 217 -16.90 35.58 4.13
C ALA A 217 -17.00 35.79 5.65
N GLY A 218 -16.05 35.25 6.42
CA GLY A 218 -15.97 35.42 7.87
C GLY A 218 -15.76 36.89 8.27
N LEU A 219 -14.82 37.59 7.64
CA LEU A 219 -14.59 39.02 7.87
C LEU A 219 -15.82 39.85 7.49
N GLY A 220 -16.46 39.56 6.36
CA GLY A 220 -17.71 40.22 5.95
C GLY A 220 -18.82 40.04 6.98
N PHE A 221 -19.00 38.82 7.49
CA PHE A 221 -19.99 38.53 8.54
C PHE A 221 -19.69 39.28 9.84
N LEU A 222 -18.43 39.34 10.26
CA LEU A 222 -18.01 40.11 11.44
C LEU A 222 -18.30 41.61 11.25
N ILE A 223 -17.97 42.19 10.10
CA ILE A 223 -18.25 43.61 9.81
C ILE A 223 -19.75 43.91 9.95
N VAL A 224 -20.62 43.04 9.44
CA VAL A 224 -22.08 43.21 9.57
C VAL A 224 -22.54 43.10 11.03
N LEU A 225 -22.03 42.10 11.77
CA LEU A 225 -22.34 41.91 13.20
C LEU A 225 -21.93 43.10 14.07
N PHE A 226 -20.80 43.74 13.77
CA PHE A 226 -20.31 44.90 14.51
C PHE A 226 -20.94 46.22 14.04
N ARG A 227 -21.39 46.32 12.78
CA ARG A 227 -22.15 47.49 12.25
C ARG A 227 -23.59 47.58 12.76
N LYS A 228 -24.29 46.46 12.95
CA LYS A 228 -25.61 46.46 13.60
C LYS A 228 -25.43 46.80 15.09
N LYS A 229 -25.69 48.06 15.46
CA LYS A 229 -25.86 48.50 16.85
C LYS A 229 -27.12 47.89 17.42
#